data_AF-A0A366HSH1-F1
#
_entry.id   AF-A0A366HSH1-F1
#
_cell.length_a   1.000
_cell.length_b   1.000
_cell.length_c   1.000
_cell.angle_alpha   90.00
_cell.angle_beta   90.00
_cell.angle_gamma   90.00
#
_symmetry.space_group_name_H-M   'P 1'
#
loop_
_entity.id
_entity.type
_entity.pdbx_description
1 polymer ?
#
loop_
_entity_poly.entity_id
_entity_poly.type
_entity_poly.pdbx_seq_one_letter_code
_entity_poly.pdbx_strand_id
1 'polypeptide(L)'
;MSERQLTALKRPPLPTEYFFERFPWNNRWILVGIALVVSCFDFLAGPVVFFPILFLVPVSLLAWNCGLRTGLILGTVLCAIRFGIQYAVWGIPYTLSVAVINAVLRLAVLYVFTFLCAKLGGTLRALRARVRTLEGILPTCSFCKDIRDEEGNWHQIEAYVTSHSEARFSHGVCPDCAEKHYGDVLALKRSGAKQPRA
;
A
#
# COMPACT_ATOMS: atom_id res chain seq x y z
N MET A 1 -19.12 16.66 30.52
CA MET A 1 -19.08 15.91 29.25
C MET A 1 -17.92 14.93 29.37
N SER A 2 -18.19 13.63 29.57
CA SER A 2 -17.25 12.68 30.20
C SER A 2 -16.13 12.16 29.29
N GLU A 3 -14.95 11.96 29.87
CA GLU A 3 -13.72 11.36 29.28
C GLU A 3 -13.93 10.06 28.48
N ARG A 4 -15.05 9.35 28.67
CA ARG A 4 -15.38 8.11 27.93
C ARG A 4 -15.64 8.29 26.42
N GLN A 5 -15.77 9.52 25.92
CA GLN A 5 -15.97 9.77 24.49
C GLN A 5 -14.65 10.06 23.73
N LEU A 6 -13.54 10.33 24.43
CA LEU A 6 -12.23 10.63 23.80
C LEU A 6 -11.43 9.37 23.43
N THR A 7 -11.69 8.23 24.07
CA THR A 7 -11.05 6.94 23.77
C THR A 7 -11.52 6.29 22.45
N ALA A 8 -12.55 6.83 21.80
CA ALA A 8 -13.14 6.25 20.59
C ALA A 8 -12.48 6.69 19.28
N LEU A 9 -11.53 7.64 19.31
CA LEU A 9 -10.79 8.10 18.13
C LEU A 9 -9.33 7.59 18.11
N LYS A 10 -9.09 6.40 18.65
CA LYS A 10 -7.82 5.69 18.40
C LYS A 10 -7.77 5.36 16.91
N ARG A 11 -7.08 6.18 16.12
CA ARG A 11 -6.89 5.92 14.69
C ARG A 11 -6.22 4.54 14.57
N PRO A 12 -6.83 3.57 13.86
CA PRO A 12 -6.21 2.27 13.69
C PRO A 12 -4.85 2.47 13.01
N PRO A 13 -3.83 1.67 13.34
CA PRO A 13 -2.54 1.75 12.68
C PRO A 13 -2.74 1.67 11.17
N LEU A 14 -2.07 2.57 10.43
CA LEU A 14 -2.20 2.61 8.97
C LEU A 14 -1.87 1.23 8.39
N PRO A 15 -2.78 0.62 7.60
CA PRO A 15 -2.55 -0.72 7.08
C PRO A 15 -1.27 -0.75 6.22
N THR A 16 -0.48 -1.82 6.40
CA THR A 16 0.79 -2.00 5.68
C THR A 16 0.57 -2.21 4.19
N GLU A 17 -0.49 -2.96 3.84
CA GLU A 17 -1.00 -3.20 2.49
C GLU A 17 -2.52 -3.01 2.44
N TYR A 18 -3.02 -2.38 1.37
CA TYR A 18 -4.47 -2.23 1.13
C TYR A 18 -5.02 -3.42 0.36
N PHE A 19 -6.34 -3.62 0.40
CA PHE A 19 -7.03 -4.78 -0.19
C PHE A 19 -6.56 -5.13 -1.61
N PHE A 20 -6.44 -4.14 -2.50
CA PHE A 20 -6.03 -4.35 -3.89
C PHE A 20 -4.53 -4.53 -4.11
N GLU A 21 -3.70 -4.23 -3.11
CA GLU A 21 -2.23 -4.39 -3.16
C GLU A 21 -1.79 -5.77 -2.63
N ARG A 22 -2.71 -6.54 -2.01
CA ARG A 22 -2.45 -7.87 -1.45
C ARG A 22 -2.61 -8.99 -2.50
N PHE A 23 -2.02 -10.16 -2.24
CA PHE A 23 -2.34 -11.39 -2.98
C PHE A 23 -3.85 -11.71 -2.88
N PRO A 24 -4.56 -12.09 -3.96
CA PRO A 24 -4.05 -12.43 -5.31
C PRO A 24 -3.93 -11.24 -6.27
N TRP A 25 -4.44 -10.07 -5.90
CA TRP A 25 -4.60 -8.91 -6.77
C TRP A 25 -3.27 -8.29 -7.23
N ASN A 26 -2.18 -8.50 -6.50
CA ASN A 26 -0.84 -8.08 -6.91
C ASN A 26 -0.24 -8.94 -8.06
N ASN A 27 -0.80 -10.11 -8.36
CA ASN A 27 -0.24 -11.01 -9.37
C ASN A 27 -0.83 -10.74 -10.77
N ARG A 28 0.01 -10.26 -11.70
CA ARG A 28 -0.38 -9.96 -13.09
C ARG A 28 -1.11 -11.11 -13.78
N TRP A 29 -0.70 -12.36 -13.54
CA TRP A 29 -1.24 -13.53 -14.24
C TRP A 29 -2.66 -13.86 -13.79
N ILE A 30 -2.96 -13.67 -12.51
CA ILE A 30 -4.31 -13.87 -11.97
C ILE A 30 -5.25 -12.81 -12.55
N LEU A 31 -4.79 -11.55 -12.62
CA LEU A 31 -5.59 -10.46 -13.20
C LEU A 31 -5.86 -10.64 -14.68
N VAL A 32 -4.85 -11.08 -15.45
CA VAL A 32 -5.03 -11.44 -16.86
C VAL A 32 -5.99 -12.62 -16.99
N GLY A 33 -5.89 -13.63 -16.13
CA GLY A 33 -6.82 -14.76 -16.10
C GLY A 33 -8.27 -14.32 -15.84
N ILE A 34 -8.51 -13.47 -14.85
CA ILE A 34 -9.83 -12.88 -14.57
C ILE A 34 -10.32 -12.09 -15.78
N ALA A 35 -9.47 -11.28 -16.41
CA ALA A 35 -9.82 -10.52 -17.60
C ALA A 35 -10.25 -11.43 -18.77
N LEU A 36 -9.56 -12.54 -18.98
CA LEU A 36 -9.89 -13.53 -20.01
C LEU A 36 -11.22 -14.23 -19.72
N VAL A 37 -11.48 -14.61 -18.46
CA VAL A 37 -12.77 -15.20 -18.06
C VAL A 37 -13.91 -14.22 -18.29
N VAL A 38 -13.74 -12.97 -17.87
CA VAL A 38 -14.71 -11.89 -18.13
C VAL A 38 -14.93 -11.69 -19.63
N SER A 39 -13.86 -11.74 -20.43
CA SER A 39 -13.93 -11.62 -21.89
C SER A 39 -14.73 -12.76 -22.52
N CYS A 40 -14.58 -13.98 -22.01
CA CYS A 40 -15.32 -15.15 -22.45
C CYS A 40 -16.83 -15.00 -22.16
N PHE A 41 -17.18 -14.53 -20.96
CA PHE A 41 -18.57 -14.23 -20.61
C PHE A 41 -19.19 -13.13 -21.48
N ASP A 42 -18.45 -12.04 -21.74
CA ASP A 42 -18.90 -10.94 -22.60
C ASP A 42 -19.11 -11.39 -24.06
N PHE A 43 -18.31 -12.35 -24.54
CA PHE A 43 -18.52 -12.98 -25.84
C PHE A 43 -19.81 -13.80 -25.88
N LEU A 44 -20.09 -14.58 -24.82
CA LEU A 44 -21.28 -15.43 -24.74
C LEU A 44 -22.57 -14.61 -24.60
N ALA A 45 -22.49 -13.40 -24.03
CA ALA A 45 -23.61 -12.47 -23.87
C ALA A 45 -24.10 -11.84 -25.21
N GLY A 46 -23.36 -12.02 -26.31
CA GLY A 46 -23.78 -11.64 -27.65
C GLY A 46 -23.45 -10.19 -28.07
N PRO A 47 -23.91 -9.75 -29.26
CA PRO A 47 -23.51 -8.49 -29.91
C PRO A 47 -24.38 -7.28 -29.53
N VAL A 48 -25.45 -7.49 -28.75
CA VAL A 48 -26.41 -6.44 -28.35
C VAL A 48 -26.10 -5.88 -26.96
N VAL A 49 -25.40 -6.66 -26.13
CA VAL A 49 -25.05 -6.27 -24.76
C VAL A 49 -23.69 -5.59 -24.76
N PHE A 50 -23.68 -4.25 -24.74
CA PHE A 50 -22.48 -3.43 -24.70
C PHE A 50 -22.19 -2.99 -23.26
N PHE A 51 -21.49 -3.82 -22.46
CA PHE A 51 -21.02 -3.40 -21.13
C PHE A 51 -19.50 -3.14 -21.11
N PRO A 52 -19.04 -1.91 -21.42
CA PRO A 52 -17.64 -1.49 -21.22
C PRO A 52 -17.14 -1.68 -19.77
N ILE A 53 -18.06 -1.72 -18.81
CA ILE A 53 -17.79 -1.75 -17.37
C ILE A 53 -17.07 -3.05 -16.96
N LEU A 54 -17.37 -4.19 -17.60
CA LEU A 54 -16.79 -5.48 -17.23
C LEU A 54 -15.27 -5.54 -17.48
N PHE A 55 -14.79 -4.90 -18.55
CA PHE A 55 -13.36 -4.82 -18.86
C PHE A 55 -12.62 -3.76 -18.05
N LEU A 56 -13.36 -2.78 -17.54
CA LEU A 56 -12.79 -1.64 -16.82
C LEU A 56 -12.04 -2.09 -15.57
N VAL A 57 -12.67 -2.97 -14.79
CA VAL A 57 -12.16 -3.40 -13.48
C VAL A 57 -10.80 -4.12 -13.61
N PRO A 58 -10.65 -5.23 -14.36
CA PRO A 58 -9.38 -5.94 -14.41
C PRO A 58 -8.26 -5.12 -15.07
N VAL A 59 -8.57 -4.32 -16.10
CA VAL A 59 -7.57 -3.47 -16.78
C VAL A 59 -7.07 -2.36 -15.84
N SER A 60 -8.00 -1.69 -15.14
CA SER A 60 -7.66 -0.64 -14.18
C SER A 60 -6.87 -1.19 -12.98
N LEU A 61 -7.24 -2.38 -12.50
CA LEU A 61 -6.54 -3.04 -11.41
C LEU A 61 -5.12 -3.48 -11.80
N LEU A 62 -4.95 -4.01 -13.01
CA LEU A 62 -3.63 -4.37 -13.54
C LEU A 62 -2.74 -3.13 -13.66
N ALA A 63 -3.30 -2.00 -14.10
CA ALA A 63 -2.57 -0.73 -14.15
C ALA A 63 -2.14 -0.22 -12.77
N TRP A 64 -2.98 -0.42 -11.76
CA TRP A 64 -2.71 -0.02 -10.38
C TRP A 64 -1.53 -0.78 -9.77
N ASN A 65 -1.48 -2.09 -9.99
CA ASN A 65 -0.53 -3.01 -9.35
C ASN A 65 0.73 -3.26 -10.20
N CYS A 66 0.58 -3.39 -11.50
CA CYS A 66 1.66 -3.79 -12.43
C CYS A 66 2.09 -2.66 -13.38
N GLY A 67 1.57 -1.45 -13.17
CA GLY A 67 1.97 -0.23 -13.87
C GLY A 67 1.14 0.09 -15.12
N LEU A 68 1.19 1.37 -15.54
CA LEU A 68 0.34 1.89 -16.61
C LEU A 68 0.51 1.14 -17.95
N ARG A 69 1.74 0.78 -18.32
CA ARG A 69 2.02 0.12 -19.60
C ARG A 69 1.33 -1.23 -19.73
N THR A 70 1.31 -2.04 -18.67
CA THR A 70 0.71 -3.38 -18.71
C THR A 70 -0.81 -3.31 -18.82
N GLY A 71 -1.44 -2.36 -18.11
CA GLY A 71 -2.87 -2.06 -18.26
C GLY A 71 -3.23 -1.63 -19.68
N LEU A 72 -2.47 -0.69 -20.27
CA LEU A 72 -2.72 -0.22 -21.65
C LEU A 72 -2.59 -1.35 -22.68
N ILE A 73 -1.56 -2.20 -22.57
CA ILE A 73 -1.36 -3.35 -23.45
C ILE A 73 -2.53 -4.34 -23.33
N LEU A 74 -2.97 -4.65 -22.11
CA LEU A 74 -4.11 -5.55 -21.93
C LEU A 74 -5.38 -4.94 -22.54
N GLY A 75 -5.63 -3.64 -22.32
CA GLY A 75 -6.78 -2.94 -22.88
C GLY A 75 -6.82 -2.94 -24.41
N THR A 76 -5.68 -2.71 -25.08
CA THR A 76 -5.59 -2.79 -26.55
C THR A 76 -5.82 -4.18 -27.07
N VAL A 77 -5.17 -5.19 -26.46
CA VAL A 77 -5.31 -6.59 -26.85
C VAL A 77 -6.77 -7.03 -26.72
N LEU A 78 -7.44 -6.72 -25.61
CA LEU A 78 -8.85 -7.06 -25.41
C LEU A 78 -9.77 -6.36 -26.40
N CYS A 79 -9.53 -5.08 -26.73
CA CYS A 79 -10.31 -4.37 -27.75
C CYS A 79 -10.09 -4.97 -29.15
N ALA A 80 -8.85 -5.30 -29.51
CA ALA A 80 -8.51 -5.89 -30.81
C ALA A 80 -9.12 -7.30 -30.95
N ILE A 81 -9.00 -8.14 -29.92
CA ILE A 81 -9.64 -9.46 -29.87
C ILE A 81 -11.15 -9.33 -30.04
N ARG A 82 -11.80 -8.41 -29.31
CA ARG A 82 -13.25 -8.22 -29.40
C ARG A 82 -13.69 -7.76 -30.78
N PHE A 83 -12.96 -6.82 -31.39
CA PHE A 83 -13.24 -6.34 -32.76
C PHE A 83 -13.08 -7.47 -33.79
N GLY A 84 -12.01 -8.26 -33.70
CA GLY A 84 -11.79 -9.41 -34.57
C GLY A 84 -12.86 -10.49 -34.45
N ILE A 85 -13.25 -10.82 -33.21
CA ILE A 85 -14.34 -11.78 -32.94
C ILE A 85 -15.68 -11.28 -33.49
N GLN A 86 -15.97 -9.99 -33.33
CA GLN A 86 -17.19 -9.39 -33.87
C GLN A 86 -17.25 -9.51 -35.39
N TYR A 87 -16.12 -9.30 -36.09
CA TYR A 87 -16.04 -9.46 -37.54
C TYR A 87 -16.15 -10.93 -37.98
N ALA A 88 -15.46 -11.84 -37.29
CA ALA A 88 -15.31 -13.23 -37.73
C ALA A 88 -16.45 -14.18 -37.32
N VAL A 89 -17.05 -14.00 -36.14
CA VAL A 89 -17.97 -15.00 -35.56
C VAL A 89 -19.45 -14.63 -35.71
N TRP A 90 -19.78 -13.36 -35.47
CA TRP A 90 -21.17 -12.93 -35.37
C TRP A 90 -21.73 -12.33 -36.68
N GLY A 91 -20.86 -12.14 -37.69
CA GLY A 91 -21.18 -11.29 -38.84
C GLY A 91 -21.43 -9.85 -38.41
N ILE A 92 -21.48 -8.90 -39.34
CA ILE A 92 -21.70 -7.49 -38.97
C ILE A 92 -23.22 -7.21 -38.96
N PRO A 93 -23.88 -7.04 -37.80
CA PRO A 93 -25.27 -6.56 -37.77
C PRO A 93 -25.35 -5.03 -38.02
N TYR A 94 -24.22 -4.33 -38.05
CA TYR A 94 -24.11 -2.87 -38.19
C TYR A 94 -23.22 -2.48 -39.39
N THR A 95 -23.14 -1.20 -39.74
CA THR A 95 -22.17 -0.72 -40.75
C THR A 95 -20.74 -0.65 -40.17
N LEU A 96 -19.72 -0.77 -41.03
CA LEU A 96 -18.31 -0.74 -40.63
C LEU A 96 -17.96 0.51 -39.79
N SER A 97 -18.50 1.66 -40.15
CA SER A 97 -18.29 2.94 -39.46
C SER A 97 -18.71 2.89 -38.00
N VAL A 98 -19.87 2.28 -37.69
CA VAL A 98 -20.38 2.17 -36.31
C VAL A 98 -19.49 1.25 -35.48
N ALA A 99 -19.00 0.15 -36.07
CA ALA A 99 -18.07 -0.75 -35.40
C ALA A 99 -16.75 -0.04 -35.04
N VAL A 100 -16.21 0.77 -35.95
CA VAL A 100 -14.99 1.55 -35.71
C VAL A 100 -15.20 2.58 -34.61
N ILE A 101 -16.30 3.35 -34.64
CA ILE A 101 -16.61 4.34 -33.61
C ILE A 101 -16.71 3.68 -32.23
N ASN A 102 -17.37 2.53 -32.12
CA ASN A 102 -17.50 1.79 -30.86
C ASN A 102 -16.16 1.26 -30.35
N ALA A 103 -15.29 0.76 -31.24
CA ALA A 103 -13.95 0.33 -30.88
C ALA A 103 -13.09 1.50 -30.35
N VAL A 104 -13.16 2.65 -31.03
CA VAL A 104 -12.45 3.89 -30.63
C VAL A 104 -12.96 4.38 -29.27
N LEU A 105 -14.28 4.45 -29.08
CA LEU A 105 -14.86 4.89 -27.82
C LEU A 105 -14.47 3.97 -26.66
N ARG A 106 -14.50 2.65 -26.86
CA ARG A 106 -14.09 1.67 -25.85
C ARG A 106 -12.62 1.83 -25.48
N LEU A 107 -11.74 1.99 -26.48
CA LEU A 107 -10.32 2.19 -26.25
C LEU A 107 -10.05 3.50 -25.52
N ALA A 108 -10.72 4.59 -25.90
CA ALA A 108 -10.62 5.88 -25.23
C ALA A 108 -11.04 5.79 -23.75
N VAL A 109 -12.19 5.18 -23.45
CA VAL A 109 -12.67 5.00 -22.07
C VAL A 109 -11.67 4.17 -21.26
N LEU A 110 -11.23 3.01 -21.78
CA LEU A 110 -10.26 2.17 -21.07
C LEU A 110 -8.97 2.94 -20.80
N TYR A 111 -8.45 3.69 -21.76
CA TYR A 111 -7.21 4.45 -21.60
C TYR A 111 -7.33 5.53 -20.53
N VAL A 112 -8.42 6.32 -20.56
CA VAL A 112 -8.67 7.38 -19.58
C VAL A 112 -8.77 6.80 -18.18
N PHE A 113 -9.56 5.73 -18.00
CA PHE A 113 -9.71 5.09 -16.69
C PHE A 113 -8.40 4.43 -16.22
N THR A 114 -7.70 3.72 -17.08
CA THR A 114 -6.40 3.09 -16.78
C THR A 114 -5.38 4.14 -16.33
N PHE A 115 -5.30 5.27 -17.04
CA PHE A 115 -4.45 6.40 -16.69
C PHE A 115 -4.83 6.99 -15.33
N LEU A 116 -6.12 7.25 -15.12
CA LEU A 116 -6.61 7.84 -13.87
C LEU A 116 -6.35 6.93 -12.68
N CYS A 117 -6.64 5.64 -12.79
CA CYS A 117 -6.37 4.65 -11.74
C CYS A 117 -4.87 4.53 -11.45
N ALA A 118 -4.02 4.46 -12.48
CA ALA A 118 -2.57 4.41 -12.29
C ALA A 118 -2.04 5.68 -11.58
N LYS A 119 -2.54 6.86 -11.98
CA LYS A 119 -2.15 8.14 -11.36
C LYS A 119 -2.62 8.22 -9.91
N LEU A 120 -3.87 7.85 -9.65
CA LEU A 120 -4.46 7.84 -8.30
C LEU A 120 -3.70 6.90 -7.37
N GLY A 121 -3.37 5.68 -7.83
CA GLY A 121 -2.59 4.72 -7.06
C GLY A 121 -1.19 5.24 -6.71
N GLY A 122 -0.53 5.91 -7.67
CA GLY A 122 0.76 6.58 -7.42
C GLY A 122 0.65 7.69 -6.36
N THR A 123 -0.34 8.57 -6.47
CA THR A 123 -0.56 9.66 -5.50
C THR A 123 -0.87 9.12 -4.11
N LEU A 124 -1.74 8.11 -4.00
CA LEU A 124 -2.05 7.50 -2.71
C LEU A 124 -0.82 6.86 -2.07
N ARG A 125 0.01 6.14 -2.83
CA ARG A 125 1.25 5.55 -2.30
C ARG A 125 2.23 6.62 -1.84
N ALA A 126 2.39 7.71 -2.60
CA ALA A 126 3.27 8.82 -2.23
C ALA A 126 2.78 9.56 -0.98
N LEU A 127 1.47 9.81 -0.87
CA LEU A 127 0.88 10.44 0.32
C LEU A 127 1.04 9.55 1.55
N ARG A 128 0.86 8.23 1.41
CA ARG A 128 1.10 7.24 2.48
C ARG A 128 2.56 7.20 2.93
N ALA A 129 3.50 7.21 1.98
CA ALA A 129 4.92 7.29 2.31
C ALA A 129 5.26 8.55 3.09
N ARG A 130 4.66 9.70 2.70
CA ARG A 130 4.79 10.95 3.46
C ARG A 130 4.21 10.83 4.86
N VAL A 131 2.99 10.31 5.03
CA VAL A 131 2.40 10.13 6.36
C VAL A 131 3.29 9.26 7.24
N ARG A 132 3.79 8.11 6.75
CA ARG A 132 4.76 7.28 7.50
C ARG A 132 6.03 8.02 7.90
N THR A 133 6.53 8.93 7.05
CA THR A 133 7.71 9.75 7.40
C THR A 133 7.40 10.88 8.38
N LEU A 134 6.21 11.49 8.29
CA LEU A 134 5.78 12.56 9.22
C LEU A 134 5.45 11.98 10.61
N GLU A 135 4.86 10.78 10.66
CA GLU A 135 4.73 9.98 11.89
C GLU A 135 6.10 9.62 12.51
N GLY A 136 7.21 9.78 11.77
CA GLY A 136 8.56 9.56 12.26
C GLY A 136 9.18 10.75 13.01
N ILE A 137 8.61 11.96 12.93
CA ILE A 137 9.10 13.11 13.71
C ILE A 137 8.35 13.14 15.04
N LEU A 138 8.96 12.53 16.04
CA LEU A 138 8.46 12.52 17.40
C LEU A 138 8.84 13.83 18.10
N PRO A 139 7.89 14.69 18.47
CA PRO A 139 8.21 15.90 19.22
C PRO A 139 8.76 15.52 20.59
N THR A 140 10.03 15.86 20.87
CA THR A 140 10.70 15.55 22.13
C THR A 140 10.94 16.80 22.97
N CYS A 141 10.93 16.65 24.29
CA CYS A 141 11.29 17.73 25.20
C CYS A 141 12.79 17.94 25.13
N SER A 142 13.23 19.18 24.91
CA SER A 142 14.66 19.50 24.82
C SER A 142 15.44 19.26 26.12
N PHE A 143 14.74 19.14 27.26
CA PHE A 143 15.36 18.92 28.57
C PHE A 143 15.33 17.45 29.00
N CYS A 144 14.14 16.84 29.16
CA CYS A 144 14.00 15.46 29.64
C CYS A 144 13.98 14.40 28.54
N LYS A 145 13.87 14.80 27.26
CA LYS A 145 13.74 13.92 26.08
C LYS A 145 12.48 13.08 26.02
N ASP A 146 11.52 13.28 26.91
CA ASP A 146 10.20 12.67 26.80
C ASP A 146 9.55 13.03 25.45
N ILE A 147 8.76 12.11 24.93
CA ILE A 147 8.00 12.28 23.69
C ILE A 147 6.64 12.85 24.05
N ARG A 148 6.23 13.91 23.35
CA ARG A 148 4.85 14.41 23.43
C ARG A 148 3.96 13.61 22.50
N ASP A 149 2.89 13.06 23.04
CA ASP A 149 1.85 12.41 22.22
C ASP A 149 0.98 13.44 21.49
N GLU A 150 0.06 12.95 20.67
CA GLU A 150 -0.91 13.77 19.94
C GLU A 150 -1.93 14.42 20.89
N GLU A 151 -2.12 13.85 22.08
CA GLU A 151 -2.97 14.35 23.16
C GLU A 151 -2.30 15.46 24.00
N GLY A 152 -1.01 15.74 23.77
CA GLY A 152 -0.23 16.74 24.48
C GLY A 152 0.39 16.25 25.81
N ASN A 153 0.25 14.98 26.17
CA ASN A 153 0.90 14.38 27.32
C ASN A 153 2.34 13.98 27.00
N TRP A 154 3.17 13.95 28.03
CA TRP A 154 4.58 13.57 27.93
C TRP A 154 4.77 12.13 28.39
N HIS A 155 5.42 11.33 27.57
CA HIS A 155 5.74 9.94 27.85
C HIS A 155 7.23 9.70 27.73
N GLN A 156 7.75 8.84 28.59
CA GLN A 156 9.12 8.36 28.46
C GLN A 156 9.29 7.64 27.10
N ILE A 157 10.43 7.85 26.43
CA ILE A 157 10.69 7.33 25.08
C ILE A 157 10.40 5.83 24.98
N GLU A 158 10.90 5.05 25.94
CA GLU A 158 10.77 3.59 25.93
C GLU A 158 9.30 3.16 26.03
N ALA A 159 8.54 3.81 26.91
CA ALA A 159 7.11 3.55 27.09
C ALA A 159 6.31 3.93 25.82
N TYR A 160 6.63 5.08 25.23
CA TYR A 160 5.98 5.53 24.00
C TYR A 160 6.27 4.59 22.82
N VAL A 161 7.55 4.25 22.59
CA VAL A 161 7.96 3.39 21.47
C VAL A 161 7.44 1.96 21.63
N THR A 162 7.43 1.41 22.84
CA THR A 162 6.90 0.06 23.11
C THR A 162 5.38 -0.01 22.92
N SER A 163 4.65 1.08 23.21
CA SER A 163 3.19 1.13 23.04
C SER A 163 2.75 1.40 21.60
N HIS A 164 3.62 1.98 20.77
CA HIS A 164 3.33 2.37 19.39
C HIS A 164 4.08 1.56 18.32
N SER A 165 4.89 0.57 18.71
CA SER A 165 5.62 -0.31 17.79
C SER A 165 5.84 -1.70 18.39
N GLU A 166 6.33 -2.65 17.59
CA GLU A 166 6.71 -3.98 18.07
C GLU A 166 8.11 -4.03 18.73
N ALA A 167 8.76 -2.88 18.91
CA ALA A 167 10.09 -2.79 19.50
C ALA A 167 10.08 -3.22 20.98
N ARG A 168 11.14 -3.93 21.40
CA ARG A 168 11.38 -4.32 22.79
C ARG A 168 12.73 -3.77 23.26
N PHE A 169 12.73 -3.08 24.39
CA PHE A 169 13.96 -2.58 25.01
C PHE A 169 14.55 -3.63 25.95
N SER A 170 15.82 -3.97 25.74
CA SER A 170 16.64 -4.64 26.74
C SER A 170 17.49 -3.60 27.47
N HIS A 171 17.63 -3.74 28.78
CA HIS A 171 18.48 -2.85 29.57
C HIS A 171 19.87 -3.46 29.64
N GLY A 172 20.84 -2.84 28.98
CA GLY A 172 22.25 -3.22 29.01
C GLY A 172 23.13 -2.00 29.30
N VAL A 173 24.35 -2.23 29.76
CA VAL A 173 25.35 -1.17 29.98
C VAL A 173 26.43 -1.32 28.93
N CYS A 174 26.70 -0.28 28.15
CA CYS A 174 27.78 -0.31 27.16
C CYS A 174 29.16 -0.30 27.85
N PRO A 175 30.24 -0.76 27.16
CA PRO A 175 31.58 -0.79 27.74
C PRO A 175 32.03 0.56 28.30
N ASP A 176 31.77 1.66 27.59
CA ASP A 176 32.18 3.01 28.00
C ASP A 176 31.49 3.44 29.31
N CYS A 177 30.17 3.17 29.43
CA CYS A 177 29.43 3.46 30.66
C CYS A 177 29.85 2.53 31.80
N ALA A 178 30.17 1.27 31.50
CA ALA A 178 30.65 0.32 32.50
C ALA A 178 32.00 0.77 33.08
N GLU A 179 32.93 1.21 32.22
CA GLU A 179 34.22 1.76 32.65
C GLU A 179 34.06 3.08 33.41
N LYS A 180 33.19 3.98 32.95
CA LYS A 180 32.97 5.27 33.61
C LYS A 180 32.36 5.14 35.01
N HIS A 181 31.40 4.24 35.19
CA HIS A 181 30.66 4.11 36.46
C HIS A 181 31.16 3.01 37.38
N TYR A 182 31.82 1.99 36.83
CA TYR A 182 32.29 0.82 37.57
C TYR A 182 33.75 0.48 37.27
N GLY A 183 34.51 1.38 36.62
CA GLY A 183 35.90 1.17 36.24
C GLY A 183 36.78 0.75 37.41
N ASP A 184 36.62 1.38 38.57
CA ASP A 184 37.38 1.07 39.79
C ASP A 184 37.12 -0.37 40.26
N VAL A 185 35.85 -0.79 40.23
CA VAL A 185 35.42 -2.14 40.64
C VAL A 185 35.89 -3.18 39.61
N LEU A 186 35.83 -2.85 38.33
CA LEU A 186 36.32 -3.69 37.24
C LEU A 186 37.86 -3.81 37.28
N ALA A 187 38.57 -2.75 37.65
CA ALA A 187 40.02 -2.74 37.84
C ALA A 187 40.45 -3.58 39.05
N LEU A 188 39.75 -3.46 40.18
CA LEU A 188 39.96 -4.29 41.37
C LEU A 188 39.75 -5.79 41.09
N LYS A 189 38.72 -6.11 40.29
CA LYS A 189 38.44 -7.50 39.89
C LYS A 189 39.51 -8.06 38.95
N ARG A 190 40.10 -7.22 38.09
CA ARG A 190 41.22 -7.60 37.19
C ARG A 190 42.53 -7.80 37.93
N SER A 191 42.77 -7.08 39.03
CA SER A 191 43.97 -7.20 39.86
C SER A 191 43.89 -8.31 40.92
N GLY A 192 42.78 -9.04 41.03
CA GLY A 192 42.60 -10.14 41.99
C GLY A 192 42.41 -9.68 43.44
N ALA A 193 42.25 -8.38 43.68
CA ALA A 193 42.06 -7.82 45.02
C ALA A 193 40.61 -8.00 45.49
N LYS A 194 40.41 -8.54 46.71
CA LYS A 194 39.08 -8.64 47.33
C LYS A 194 38.54 -7.25 47.64
N GLN A 195 37.30 -7.00 47.22
CA GLN A 195 36.60 -5.73 47.45
C GLN A 195 36.46 -5.47 48.96
N PRO A 196 36.88 -4.29 49.47
CA PRO A 196 36.69 -3.94 50.87
C PRO A 196 35.18 -3.82 51.14
N ARG A 197 34.69 -4.56 52.15
CA ARG A 197 33.31 -4.44 52.61
C ARG A 197 33.16 -3.11 53.35
N ALA A 198 32.22 -2.28 52.90
CA ALA A 198 31.79 -1.08 53.59
C ALA A 198 31.10 -1.43 54.92
#